data_AF-A0A926BUD3-F1
#
_entry.id   AF-A0A926BUD3-F1
#
_cell.length_a   1.000
_cell.length_b   1.000
_cell.length_c   1.000
_cell.angle_alpha   90.00
_cell.angle_beta   90.00
_cell.angle_gamma   90.00
#
_symmetry.space_group_name_H-M   'P 1'
#
loop_
_entity.id
_entity.type
_entity.pdbx_description
1 polymer ?
#
loop_
_entity_poly.entity_id
_entity_poly.type
_entity_poly.pdbx_seq_one_letter_code
_entity_poly.pdbx_strand_id
1 'polypeptide(L)'
;MAISSKGAQSAIERLLERGSAEQIVERLGPVAIDVEPLSREIPEPRNWGSDGVARRRQFIADELGVETPHLAGEKLFGDPASLKGHIENYIGMTQVPTGIIGPLRVNGVDAKGDYYVPLATTEGALVASYHRGAQLVSRAGGVTSICITER
;
A
#
# COMPACT_ATOMS: atom_id res chain seq x y z
N MET A 1 -23.14 -2.16 -1.47
CA MET A 1 -23.90 -2.45 -2.71
C MET A 1 -24.03 -3.96 -2.82
N ALA A 2 -25.24 -4.50 -3.00
CA ALA A 2 -25.42 -5.95 -3.20
C ALA A 2 -25.00 -6.34 -4.63
N ILE A 3 -24.29 -7.45 -4.78
CA ILE A 3 -23.91 -7.99 -6.09
C ILE A 3 -25.05 -8.84 -6.64
N SER A 4 -25.18 -8.94 -7.97
CA SER A 4 -26.11 -9.89 -8.57
C SER A 4 -25.61 -11.32 -8.39
N SER A 5 -26.52 -12.30 -8.43
CA SER A 5 -26.16 -13.73 -8.40
C SER A 5 -25.12 -14.08 -9.47
N LYS A 6 -25.30 -13.56 -10.69
CA LYS A 6 -24.34 -13.73 -11.79
C LYS A 6 -22.95 -13.13 -11.48
N GLY A 7 -22.92 -11.97 -10.82
CA GLY A 7 -21.67 -11.33 -10.38
C GLY A 7 -20.97 -12.12 -9.28
N ALA A 8 -21.72 -12.68 -8.32
CA ALA A 8 -21.19 -13.57 -7.30
C ALA A 8 -20.57 -14.83 -7.91
N GLN A 9 -21.28 -15.45 -8.85
CA GLN A 9 -20.84 -16.66 -9.52
C GLN A 9 -19.55 -16.42 -10.32
N SER A 10 -19.48 -15.33 -11.08
CA SER A 10 -18.27 -14.95 -11.81
C SER A 10 -17.08 -14.64 -10.88
N ALA A 11 -17.33 -14.07 -9.70
CA ALA A 11 -16.28 -13.87 -8.69
C ALA A 11 -15.75 -15.21 -8.16
N ILE A 12 -16.65 -16.15 -7.85
CA ILE A 12 -16.28 -17.48 -7.38
C ILE A 12 -15.51 -18.25 -8.45
N GLU A 13 -15.96 -18.21 -9.71
CA GLU A 13 -15.26 -18.85 -10.84
C GLU A 13 -13.82 -18.32 -10.97
N ARG A 14 -13.63 -17.00 -10.95
CA ARG A 14 -12.30 -16.39 -10.99
C ARG A 14 -11.42 -16.73 -9.78
N LEU A 15 -12.02 -16.90 -8.60
CA LEU A 15 -11.29 -17.35 -7.42
C LEU A 15 -10.81 -18.78 -7.59
N LEU A 16 -11.69 -19.68 -8.04
CA LEU A 16 -11.40 -21.11 -8.23
C LEU A 16 -10.41 -21.38 -9.38
N GLU A 17 -10.23 -20.45 -10.31
CA GLU A 17 -9.11 -20.49 -11.27
C GLU A 17 -7.73 -20.45 -10.57
N ARG A 18 -7.65 -19.97 -9.33
CA ARG A 18 -6.39 -19.82 -8.57
C ARG A 18 -6.13 -20.94 -7.56
N GLY A 19 -7.03 -21.91 -7.44
CA GLY A 19 -6.89 -23.05 -6.53
C GLY A 19 -8.22 -23.63 -6.08
N SER A 20 -8.17 -24.69 -5.27
CA SER A 20 -9.37 -25.25 -4.64
C SER A 20 -9.98 -24.28 -3.62
N ALA A 21 -11.26 -24.47 -3.30
CA ALA A 21 -11.93 -23.65 -2.30
C ALA A 21 -11.20 -23.69 -0.94
N GLU A 22 -10.69 -24.86 -0.55
CA GLU A 22 -9.94 -25.06 0.69
C GLU A 22 -8.63 -24.27 0.68
N GLN A 23 -7.88 -24.34 -0.42
CA GLN A 23 -6.62 -23.59 -0.59
C GLN A 23 -6.86 -22.08 -0.54
N ILE A 24 -7.97 -21.60 -1.10
CA ILE A 24 -8.33 -20.18 -1.08
C ILE A 24 -8.71 -19.74 0.33
N VAL A 25 -9.52 -20.53 1.04
CA VAL A 25 -9.90 -20.23 2.43
C VAL A 25 -8.67 -20.17 3.33
N GLU A 26 -7.77 -21.15 3.22
CA GLU A 26 -6.50 -21.15 3.94
C GLU A 26 -5.66 -19.92 3.61
N ARG A 27 -5.53 -19.59 2.32
CA ARG A 27 -4.76 -18.43 1.87
C ARG A 27 -5.29 -17.11 2.42
N LEU A 28 -6.61 -16.96 2.55
CA LEU A 28 -7.32 -15.77 3.00
C LEU A 28 -7.43 -15.64 4.52
N GLY A 29 -7.16 -16.73 5.24
CA GLY A 29 -7.23 -16.77 6.70
C GLY A 29 -6.23 -15.81 7.37
N PRO A 30 -6.49 -15.42 8.62
CA PRO A 30 -5.53 -14.63 9.41
C PRO A 30 -4.25 -15.44 9.67
N VAL A 31 -3.10 -14.77 9.66
CA VAL A 31 -1.80 -15.39 9.90
C VAL A 31 -1.20 -14.86 11.20
N ALA A 32 -1.07 -15.72 12.20
CA ALA A 32 -0.54 -15.33 13.51
C ALA A 32 0.93 -14.88 13.41
N ILE A 33 1.31 -13.85 14.19
CA ILE A 33 2.64 -13.21 14.10
C ILE A 33 3.77 -14.18 14.50
N ASP A 34 3.49 -15.13 15.38
CA ASP A 34 4.42 -16.17 15.80
C ASP A 34 4.70 -17.20 14.69
N VAL A 35 3.75 -17.36 13.76
CA VAL A 35 3.91 -18.20 12.56
C VAL A 35 4.61 -17.42 11.46
N GLU A 36 4.17 -16.20 11.17
CA GLU A 36 4.75 -15.32 10.17
C GLU A 36 4.98 -13.93 10.76
N PRO A 37 6.23 -13.59 11.16
CA PRO A 37 6.56 -12.29 11.72
C PRO A 37 6.25 -11.13 10.77
N LEU A 38 5.94 -9.95 11.29
CA LEU A 38 5.76 -8.74 10.50
C LEU A 38 7.09 -8.23 9.95
N SER A 39 7.04 -7.64 8.75
CA SER A 39 8.15 -6.84 8.21
C SER A 39 8.54 -5.69 9.15
N ARG A 40 9.72 -5.12 8.91
CA ARG A 40 10.34 -4.14 9.80
C ARG A 40 9.44 -2.91 10.03
N GLU A 41 9.44 -2.36 11.24
CA GLU A 41 8.68 -1.13 11.50
C GLU A 41 9.35 0.10 10.87
N ILE A 42 8.52 1.08 10.47
CA ILE A 42 9.00 2.36 9.93
C ILE A 42 9.80 3.10 11.01
N PRO A 43 11.03 3.55 10.74
CA PRO A 43 11.86 4.21 11.75
C PRO A 43 11.36 5.63 12.05
N GLU A 44 11.41 5.99 13.33
CA GLU A 44 11.26 7.35 13.83
C GLU A 44 10.06 8.14 13.26
N PRO A 45 8.82 7.61 13.31
CA PRO A 45 7.66 8.20 12.62
C PRO A 45 7.26 9.60 13.11
N ARG A 46 7.83 10.08 14.22
CA ARG A 46 7.63 11.41 14.80
C ARG A 46 8.87 12.30 14.72
N ASN A 47 9.88 11.92 13.92
CA ASN A 47 11.04 12.75 13.64
C ASN A 47 10.86 13.45 12.29
N TRP A 48 10.48 14.73 12.32
CA TRP A 48 10.33 15.59 11.14
C TRP A 48 11.66 16.23 10.70
N GLY A 49 12.75 16.01 11.44
CA GLY A 49 14.08 16.43 11.05
C GLY A 49 14.54 15.77 9.75
N SER A 50 15.50 16.41 9.07
CA SER A 50 16.07 15.91 7.82
C SER A 50 16.71 14.52 7.99
N ASP A 51 17.26 14.22 9.17
CA ASP A 51 17.77 12.92 9.57
C ASP A 51 16.66 11.85 9.64
N GLY A 52 15.51 12.18 10.25
CA GLY A 52 14.36 11.28 10.31
C GLY A 52 13.78 11.00 8.91
N VAL A 53 13.72 12.03 8.06
CA VAL A 53 13.33 11.87 6.65
C VAL A 53 14.31 10.96 5.92
N ALA A 54 15.62 11.21 6.04
CA ALA A 54 16.65 10.39 5.42
C ALA A 54 16.59 8.92 5.87
N ARG A 55 16.39 8.66 7.17
CA ARG A 55 16.23 7.30 7.71
C ARG A 55 15.03 6.57 7.13
N ARG A 56 13.88 7.23 7.00
CA ARG A 56 12.68 6.62 6.39
C ARG A 56 12.87 6.36 4.89
N ARG A 57 13.63 7.22 4.19
CA ARG A 57 13.96 7.02 2.79
C ARG A 57 14.90 5.83 2.59
N GLN A 58 15.98 5.75 3.38
CA GLN A 58 16.88 4.61 3.36
C GLN A 58 16.14 3.32 3.69
N PHE A 59 15.25 3.36 4.70
CA PHE A 59 14.40 2.22 5.03
C PHE A 59 13.57 1.73 3.84
N ILE A 60 12.93 2.63 3.07
CA ILE A 60 12.15 2.23 1.88
C ILE A 60 13.06 1.66 0.79
N ALA A 61 14.23 2.25 0.56
CA ALA A 61 15.21 1.73 -0.38
C ALA A 61 15.65 0.31 0.01
N ASP A 62 15.95 0.08 1.28
CA ASP A 62 16.38 -1.21 1.81
C ASP A 62 15.27 -2.27 1.75
N GLU A 63 14.04 -1.91 2.16
CA GLU A 63 12.93 -2.86 2.26
C GLU A 63 12.30 -3.18 0.90
N LEU A 64 12.20 -2.20 0.00
CA LEU A 64 11.46 -2.33 -1.26
C LEU A 64 12.35 -2.34 -2.50
N GLY A 65 13.63 -1.98 -2.39
CA GLY A 65 14.51 -1.79 -3.55
C GLY A 65 14.07 -0.63 -4.46
N VAL A 66 13.32 0.34 -3.91
CA VAL A 66 12.76 1.47 -4.66
C VAL A 66 13.36 2.78 -4.19
N GLU A 67 13.86 3.55 -5.15
CA GLU A 67 14.31 4.92 -4.95
C GLU A 67 13.19 5.93 -5.27
N THR A 68 13.20 7.07 -4.58
CA THR A 68 12.17 8.11 -4.72
C THR A 68 12.75 9.50 -5.02
N PRO A 69 13.63 9.65 -6.03
CA PRO A 69 14.44 10.86 -6.22
C PRO A 69 13.60 12.11 -6.54
N HIS A 70 12.45 11.94 -7.21
CA HIS A 70 11.54 13.05 -7.49
C HIS A 70 10.76 13.50 -6.25
N LEU A 71 10.30 12.56 -5.43
CA LEU A 71 9.59 12.85 -4.19
C LEU A 71 10.50 13.51 -3.16
N ALA A 72 11.76 13.08 -3.14
CA ALA A 72 12.80 13.61 -2.27
C ALA A 72 13.34 14.98 -2.68
N GLY A 73 12.95 15.49 -3.86
CA GLY A 73 13.50 16.73 -4.42
C GLY A 73 14.95 16.61 -4.93
N GLU A 74 15.50 15.41 -5.03
CA GLU A 74 16.84 15.16 -5.57
C GLU A 74 16.90 15.25 -7.10
N LYS A 75 15.78 14.94 -7.75
CA LYS A 75 15.60 15.13 -9.19
C LYS A 75 14.35 15.96 -9.45
N LEU A 76 14.51 17.05 -10.18
CA LEU A 76 13.38 17.80 -10.71
C LEU A 76 12.71 17.03 -11.86
N PHE A 77 11.41 17.25 -12.03
CA PHE A 77 10.70 16.78 -13.22
C PHE A 77 11.22 17.55 -14.45
N GLY A 78 11.69 16.83 -15.46
CA GLY A 78 12.50 17.43 -16.54
C GLY A 78 11.92 17.35 -17.95
N ASP A 79 10.95 16.47 -18.22
CA ASP A 79 10.41 16.26 -19.57
C ASP A 79 8.89 16.53 -19.62
N PRO A 80 8.46 17.76 -19.94
CA PRO A 80 7.04 18.09 -20.10
C PRO A 80 6.31 17.24 -21.16
N ALA A 81 7.02 16.67 -22.15
CA ALA A 81 6.38 15.86 -23.19
C ALA A 81 5.80 14.55 -22.63
N SER A 82 6.34 14.03 -21.52
CA SER A 82 5.81 12.85 -20.85
C SER A 82 4.39 13.07 -20.29
N LEU A 83 3.95 14.32 -20.13
CA LEU A 83 2.62 14.68 -19.65
C LEU A 83 1.56 14.73 -20.75
N LYS A 84 1.92 14.41 -22.00
CA LYS A 84 0.97 14.34 -23.09
C LYS A 84 -0.20 13.42 -22.72
N GLY A 85 -1.43 13.94 -22.78
CA GLY A 85 -2.65 13.23 -22.43
C GLY A 85 -3.02 13.26 -20.93
N HIS A 86 -2.22 13.93 -20.10
CA HIS A 86 -2.49 14.07 -18.66
C HIS A 86 -2.91 15.50 -18.26
N ILE A 87 -2.54 16.53 -19.05
CA ILE A 87 -2.82 17.94 -18.76
C ILE A 87 -2.76 18.82 -20.02
N GLU A 88 -3.52 19.93 -20.03
CA GLU A 88 -3.47 21.00 -21.04
C GLU A 88 -2.97 22.32 -20.43
N ASN A 89 -2.35 23.20 -21.23
CA ASN A 89 -1.81 24.50 -20.79
C ASN A 89 -0.87 24.38 -19.56
N TYR A 90 0.04 23.41 -19.59
CA TYR A 90 0.94 23.10 -18.49
C TYR A 90 1.86 24.28 -18.12
N ILE A 91 1.82 24.70 -16.86
CA ILE A 91 2.66 25.78 -16.31
C ILE A 91 3.60 25.33 -15.17
N GLY A 92 3.55 24.06 -14.77
CA GLY A 92 4.35 23.53 -13.67
C GLY A 92 3.64 22.47 -12.84
N MET A 93 4.30 22.02 -11.76
CA MET A 93 3.80 21.00 -10.84
C MET A 93 3.50 21.57 -9.45
N THR A 94 2.50 21.01 -8.78
CA THR A 94 2.25 21.22 -7.35
C THR A 94 2.88 20.09 -6.54
N GLN A 95 3.56 20.42 -5.45
CA GLN A 95 4.10 19.44 -4.51
C GLN A 95 3.08 19.15 -3.40
N VAL A 96 2.84 17.86 -3.12
CA VAL A 96 1.98 17.40 -2.01
C VAL A 96 2.80 16.53 -1.06
N PRO A 97 2.79 16.79 0.26
CA PRO A 97 3.52 15.95 1.22
C PRO A 97 3.06 14.50 1.14
N THR A 98 4.02 13.57 1.14
CA THR A 98 3.74 12.12 1.10
C THR A 98 4.37 11.42 2.29
N GLY A 99 3.55 10.74 3.08
CA GLY A 99 3.99 9.85 4.15
C GLY A 99 3.84 8.38 3.76
N ILE A 100 4.38 7.49 4.60
CA ILE A 100 4.23 6.03 4.46
C ILE A 100 3.57 5.45 5.71
N ILE A 101 2.72 4.44 5.54
CA ILE A 101 2.11 3.66 6.63
C ILE A 101 2.50 2.18 6.50
N GLY A 102 2.47 1.43 7.61
CA GLY A 102 2.68 -0.01 7.59
C GLY A 102 3.70 -0.57 8.59
N PRO A 103 4.06 -1.86 8.46
CA PRO A 103 3.49 -2.79 7.47
C PRO A 103 1.98 -2.97 7.62
N LEU A 104 1.28 -3.06 6.49
CA LEU A 104 -0.11 -3.50 6.38
C LEU A 104 -0.12 -4.92 5.82
N ARG A 105 -0.47 -5.91 6.63
CA ARG A 105 -0.61 -7.30 6.22
C ARG A 105 -1.92 -7.51 5.48
N VAL A 106 -1.82 -7.95 4.23
CA VAL A 106 -2.97 -8.28 3.38
C VAL A 106 -2.98 -9.78 3.10
N ASN A 107 -4.13 -10.40 3.30
CA ASN A 107 -4.41 -11.81 3.00
C ASN A 107 -5.39 -11.86 1.83
N GLY A 108 -4.88 -11.75 0.61
CA GLY A 108 -5.68 -11.72 -0.61
C GLY A 108 -5.23 -12.75 -1.66
N VAL A 109 -6.04 -12.86 -2.70
CA VAL A 109 -5.73 -13.68 -3.88
C VAL A 109 -4.79 -12.97 -4.85
N ASP A 110 -4.86 -11.63 -4.91
CA ASP A 110 -4.02 -10.77 -5.77
C ASP A 110 -2.88 -10.10 -5.00
N ALA A 111 -3.05 -9.87 -3.70
CA ALA A 111 -2.03 -9.29 -2.82
C ALA A 111 -1.92 -10.16 -1.57
N LYS A 112 -0.72 -10.66 -1.28
CA LYS A 112 -0.44 -11.42 -0.05
C LYS A 112 0.94 -11.05 0.48
N GLY A 113 0.96 -10.52 1.70
CA GLY A 113 2.18 -10.09 2.37
C GLY A 113 2.01 -8.76 3.09
N ASP A 114 3.15 -8.19 3.47
CA ASP A 114 3.25 -6.94 4.23
C ASP A 114 3.59 -5.78 3.31
N TYR A 115 2.77 -4.74 3.34
CA TYR A 115 2.90 -3.60 2.44
C TYR A 115 3.16 -2.29 3.19
N TYR A 116 4.05 -1.46 2.64
CA TYR A 116 4.16 -0.05 3.02
C TYR A 116 3.39 0.80 2.02
N VAL A 117 2.36 1.53 2.50
CA VAL A 117 1.46 2.26 1.61
C VAL A 117 1.77 3.75 1.64
N PRO A 118 2.09 4.39 0.50
CA PRO A 118 2.30 5.83 0.42
C PRO A 118 0.95 6.56 0.45
N LEU A 119 0.87 7.64 1.24
CA LEU A 119 -0.30 8.51 1.35
C LEU A 119 0.13 9.96 1.11
N ALA A 120 -0.34 10.56 0.02
CA ALA A 120 -0.13 11.98 -0.30
C ALA A 120 -1.27 12.82 0.30
N THR A 121 -0.96 13.70 1.25
CA THR A 121 -1.98 14.48 1.97
C THR A 121 -1.40 15.74 2.61
N THR A 122 -2.23 16.76 2.79
CA THR A 122 -1.97 17.92 3.66
C THR A 122 -2.74 17.85 4.98
N GLU A 123 -3.62 16.85 5.16
CA GLU A 123 -4.42 16.68 6.36
C GLU A 123 -3.57 16.16 7.53
N GLY A 124 -3.58 16.91 8.63
CA GLY A 124 -2.90 16.51 9.87
C GLY A 124 -3.45 15.21 10.43
N ALA A 125 -2.58 14.41 11.05
CA ALA A 125 -2.91 13.13 11.70
C ALA A 125 -3.43 11.99 10.79
N LEU A 126 -3.80 12.24 9.52
CA LEU A 126 -4.31 11.19 8.62
C LEU A 126 -3.34 10.01 8.51
N VAL A 127 -2.08 10.28 8.14
CA VAL A 127 -1.03 9.25 7.99
C VAL A 127 -0.81 8.51 9.32
N ALA A 128 -0.73 9.22 10.43
CA ALA A 128 -0.52 8.62 11.75
C ALA A 128 -1.71 7.74 12.19
N SER A 129 -2.94 8.14 11.85
CA SER A 129 -4.16 7.38 12.13
C SER A 129 -4.19 6.08 11.32
N TYR A 130 -3.97 6.16 10.00
CA TYR A 130 -3.89 4.98 9.14
C TYR A 130 -2.74 4.06 9.52
N HIS A 131 -1.58 4.60 9.90
CA HIS A 131 -0.44 3.81 10.39
C HIS A 131 -0.81 3.00 11.64
N ARG A 132 -1.47 3.61 12.63
CA ARG A 132 -1.94 2.87 13.82
C ARG A 132 -2.95 1.79 13.48
N GLY A 133 -3.90 2.09 12.58
CA GLY A 133 -4.88 1.12 12.11
C GLY A 133 -4.21 -0.07 11.42
N ALA A 134 -3.28 0.20 10.50
CA ALA A 134 -2.51 -0.81 9.78
C ALA A 134 -1.71 -1.70 10.74
N GLN A 135 -1.01 -1.11 11.70
CA GLN A 135 -0.29 -1.84 12.74
C GLN A 135 -1.22 -2.76 13.55
N LEU A 136 -2.38 -2.25 13.98
CA LEU A 136 -3.34 -3.00 14.76
C LEU A 136 -3.87 -4.22 14.00
N VAL A 137 -4.38 -4.03 12.77
CA VAL A 137 -4.96 -5.12 11.99
C VAL A 137 -3.91 -6.13 11.55
N SER A 138 -2.69 -5.68 11.25
CA SER A 138 -1.59 -6.56 10.86
C SER A 138 -1.15 -7.45 12.02
N ARG A 139 -1.09 -6.88 13.23
CA ARG A 139 -0.82 -7.65 14.44
C ARG A 139 -1.95 -8.61 14.81
N ALA A 140 -3.18 -8.36 14.35
CA ALA A 140 -4.32 -9.26 14.52
C ALA A 140 -4.38 -10.38 13.46
N GLY A 141 -3.37 -10.49 12.59
CA GLY A 141 -3.26 -11.52 11.58
C GLY A 141 -3.56 -11.06 10.15
N GLY A 142 -3.74 -9.76 9.94
CA GLY A 142 -3.91 -9.14 8.63
C GLY A 142 -5.35 -8.97 8.19
N VAL A 143 -5.51 -8.30 7.04
CA VAL A 143 -6.81 -8.00 6.45
C VAL A 143 -7.08 -8.91 5.26
N THR A 144 -8.18 -9.66 5.31
CA THR A 144 -8.65 -10.44 4.17
C THR A 144 -9.30 -9.53 3.13
N SER A 145 -8.87 -9.62 1.88
CA SER A 145 -9.40 -8.80 0.78
C SER A 145 -9.56 -9.59 -0.51
N ILE A 146 -10.69 -9.39 -1.19
CA ILE A 146 -11.04 -10.03 -2.47
C ILE A 146 -11.72 -9.01 -3.38
N CYS A 147 -11.30 -8.98 -4.66
CA CYS A 147 -12.02 -8.27 -5.70
C CYS A 147 -13.21 -9.12 -6.20
N ILE A 148 -14.43 -8.68 -5.89
CA ILE A 148 -15.65 -9.39 -6.33
C ILE A 148 -16.05 -8.97 -7.75
N THR A 149 -15.76 -7.73 -8.13
CA THR A 149 -16.15 -7.18 -9.43
C THR A 149 -15.16 -6.13 -9.89
N GLU A 150 -14.88 -6.13 -11.20
CA GLU A 150 -14.06 -5.17 -11.91
C GLU A 150 -14.85 -4.81 -13.17
N ARG A 151 -15.06 -3.51 -13.42
CA ARG A 151 -15.86 -3.01 -14.54
C ARG A 151 -15.02 -2.14 -15.44
#